data_AF-A0A4U2Y6R1-F1
#
_entry.id   AF-A0A4U2Y6R1-F1
#
_cell.length_a   1.000
_cell.length_b   1.000
_cell.length_c   1.000
_cell.angle_alpha   90.00
_cell.angle_beta   90.00
_cell.angle_gamma   90.00
#
_symmetry.space_group_name_H-M   'P 1'
#
loop_
_entity.id
_entity.type
_entity.pdbx_description
1 polymer ?
#
loop_
_entity_poly.entity_id
_entity_poly.type
_entity_poly.pdbx_seq_one_letter_code
_entity_poly.pdbx_strand_id
1 'polypeptide(L)'
;MIKVNSVDSCLHPLTISDIPGLIALSDSVGWDYDEAEIHTILSIGTVFGHKDANGTLLSCAAIIPYDDKLASIGMVIVHPSSQGNGFGRQLMQACMTSVSTDTTIMLIATPEGEPLYKNLRFQTVDRIRKFIAERFVPVAPLQNETNDEFVIMPMELGDFPSVVELDNAALGSRRSHFLETRMRQATTCLVAKNRSGNIIGYGFAVQGPVNLIAGPIVAENDIMAEHLLYMLTQHHTGRVRIDVPDEQAAFHTYLEHNGFTQVSHPPVMVANTDSLPRRAGTYWAIGAQIYG
;
A
#
# COMPACT_ATOMS: atom_id res chain seq x y z
N MET A 1 17.63 42.32 14.27
CA MET A 1 16.27 41.78 14.52
C MET A 1 15.69 41.39 13.18
N ILE A 2 15.80 40.12 12.79
CA ILE A 2 15.18 39.59 11.57
C ILE A 2 13.80 39.10 11.99
N LYS A 3 12.74 39.69 11.42
CA LYS A 3 11.37 39.19 11.57
C LYS A 3 11.31 37.79 10.94
N VAL A 4 11.24 36.77 11.78
CA VAL A 4 10.73 35.46 11.36
C VAL A 4 9.24 35.67 11.17
N ASN A 5 8.79 35.75 9.91
CA ASN A 5 7.38 35.59 9.58
C ASN A 5 7.03 34.15 9.97
N SER A 6 6.52 33.93 11.19
CA SER A 6 5.85 32.68 11.50
C SER A 6 4.58 32.66 10.65
N VAL A 7 4.61 31.86 9.58
CA VAL A 7 3.40 31.50 8.86
C VAL A 7 2.58 30.68 9.86
N ASP A 8 1.54 31.28 10.42
CA ASP A 8 0.55 30.59 11.27
C ASP A 8 -0.14 29.53 10.40
N SER A 9 0.47 28.36 10.36
CA SER A 9 0.02 27.20 9.62
C SER A 9 -0.67 26.28 10.62
N CYS A 10 -2.00 26.20 10.52
CA CYS A 10 -2.78 25.37 11.42
C CYS A 10 -2.82 23.94 10.89
N LEU A 11 -2.51 22.97 11.76
CA LEU A 11 -2.70 21.55 11.49
C LEU A 11 -4.19 21.21 11.62
N HIS A 12 -4.77 20.60 10.59
CA HIS A 12 -6.18 20.20 10.62
C HIS A 12 -6.43 18.92 9.80
N PRO A 13 -7.55 18.20 10.07
CA PRO A 13 -8.03 17.16 9.17
C PRO A 13 -8.37 17.75 7.79
N LEU A 14 -7.95 17.05 6.74
CA LEU A 14 -8.28 17.35 5.35
C LEU A 14 -9.53 16.60 4.94
N THR A 15 -10.19 17.11 3.90
CA THR A 15 -11.47 16.61 3.38
C THR A 15 -11.40 16.42 1.88
N ILE A 16 -12.48 15.94 1.27
CA ILE A 16 -12.60 15.82 -0.20
C ILE A 16 -12.35 17.15 -0.94
N SER A 17 -12.59 18.29 -0.30
CA SER A 17 -12.31 19.61 -0.89
C SER A 17 -10.81 19.91 -1.03
N ASP A 18 -9.95 19.13 -0.36
CA ASP A 18 -8.50 19.30 -0.37
C ASP A 18 -7.80 18.43 -1.42
N ILE A 19 -8.55 17.58 -2.15
CA ILE A 19 -8.01 16.68 -3.17
C ILE A 19 -7.12 17.41 -4.19
N PRO A 20 -7.52 18.56 -4.78
CA PRO A 20 -6.63 19.27 -5.71
C PRO A 20 -5.30 19.69 -5.09
N GLY A 21 -5.31 20.08 -3.82
CA GLY A 21 -4.10 20.44 -3.07
C GLY A 21 -3.24 19.23 -2.73
N LEU A 22 -3.86 18.07 -2.44
CA LEU A 22 -3.17 16.81 -2.20
C LEU A 22 -2.47 16.27 -3.46
N ILE A 23 -3.12 16.35 -4.62
CA ILE A 23 -2.51 16.00 -5.92
C ILE A 23 -1.31 16.91 -6.19
N ALA A 24 -1.49 18.23 -6.09
CA ALA A 24 -0.41 19.19 -6.32
C ALA A 24 0.78 18.99 -5.34
N LEU A 25 0.49 18.64 -4.09
CA LEU A 25 1.52 18.35 -3.09
C LEU A 25 2.25 17.03 -3.40
N SER A 26 1.54 15.99 -3.85
CA SER A 26 2.12 14.73 -4.35
C SER A 26 3.05 14.97 -5.54
N ASP A 27 2.60 15.74 -6.53
CA ASP A 27 3.38 16.08 -7.71
C ASP A 27 4.67 16.83 -7.34
N SER A 28 4.63 17.68 -6.30
CA SER A 28 5.80 18.44 -5.83
C SER A 28 6.96 17.56 -5.35
N VAL A 29 6.69 16.30 -5.02
CA VAL A 29 7.69 15.28 -4.62
C VAL A 29 7.82 14.14 -5.64
N GLY A 30 7.22 14.29 -6.82
CA GLY A 30 7.30 13.33 -7.93
C GLY A 30 6.50 12.05 -7.70
N TRP A 31 5.47 12.08 -6.86
CA TRP A 31 4.57 10.95 -6.61
C TRP A 31 3.30 11.07 -7.47
N ASP A 32 2.74 9.94 -7.87
CA ASP A 32 1.68 9.81 -8.88
C ASP A 32 0.28 9.55 -8.29
N TYR A 33 -0.06 10.18 -7.15
CA TYR A 33 -1.41 10.09 -6.60
C TYR A 33 -2.44 10.78 -7.51
N ASP A 34 -3.51 10.07 -7.85
CA ASP A 34 -4.66 10.64 -8.54
C ASP A 34 -5.85 10.89 -7.59
N GLU A 35 -6.88 11.51 -8.14
CA GLU A 35 -8.12 11.81 -7.43
C GLU A 35 -8.80 10.55 -6.87
N ALA A 36 -8.80 9.44 -7.61
CA ALA A 36 -9.45 8.20 -7.18
C ALA A 36 -8.73 7.55 -5.99
N GLU A 37 -7.40 7.57 -6.00
CA GLU A 37 -6.57 7.07 -4.90
C GLU A 37 -6.72 7.96 -3.66
N ILE A 38 -6.69 9.29 -3.82
CA ILE A 38 -6.88 10.21 -2.69
C ILE A 38 -8.30 10.09 -2.10
N HIS A 39 -9.33 9.92 -2.95
CA HIS A 39 -10.68 9.62 -2.48
C HIS A 39 -10.73 8.36 -1.64
N THR A 40 -10.02 7.30 -2.06
CA THR A 40 -9.92 6.06 -1.31
C THR A 40 -9.29 6.31 0.06
N ILE A 41 -8.13 6.99 0.10
CA ILE A 41 -7.42 7.30 1.35
C ILE A 41 -8.31 8.09 2.32
N LEU A 42 -9.04 9.10 1.83
CA LEU A 42 -9.97 9.89 2.64
C LEU A 42 -11.20 9.10 3.10
N SER A 43 -11.60 8.04 2.39
CA SER A 43 -12.77 7.22 2.72
C SER A 43 -12.49 6.16 3.79
N ILE A 44 -11.24 5.70 3.91
CA ILE A 44 -10.84 4.64 4.85
C ILE A 44 -9.85 5.11 5.92
N GLY A 45 -9.50 6.39 5.93
CA GLY A 45 -8.51 6.94 6.84
C GLY A 45 -8.76 8.41 7.18
N THR A 46 -7.87 8.97 7.98
CA THR A 46 -7.82 10.40 8.27
C THR A 46 -6.56 10.99 7.68
N VAL A 47 -6.70 12.07 6.92
CA VAL A 47 -5.55 12.82 6.40
C VAL A 47 -5.43 14.11 7.20
N PHE A 48 -4.26 14.37 7.76
CA PHE A 48 -3.94 15.64 8.41
C PHE A 48 -3.08 16.49 7.49
N GLY A 49 -3.18 17.81 7.59
CA GLY A 49 -2.36 18.72 6.79
C GLY A 49 -2.21 20.11 7.39
N HIS A 50 -1.22 20.83 6.88
CA HIS A 50 -1.02 22.25 7.18
C HIS A 50 -1.33 23.06 5.93
N LYS A 51 -2.06 24.17 6.08
CA LYS A 51 -2.24 25.17 5.03
C LYS A 51 -1.57 26.48 5.39
N ASP A 52 -1.11 27.22 4.38
CA ASP A 52 -0.72 28.62 4.56
C ASP A 52 -1.94 29.55 4.66
N ALA A 53 -1.68 30.85 4.86
CA ALA A 53 -2.73 31.87 4.96
C ALA A 53 -3.59 32.02 3.68
N ASN A 54 -3.11 31.53 2.53
CA ASN A 54 -3.83 31.53 1.27
C ASN A 54 -4.61 30.23 1.04
N GLY A 55 -4.53 29.27 1.97
CA GLY A 55 -5.16 27.97 1.86
C GLY A 55 -4.33 26.94 1.07
N THR A 56 -3.09 27.26 0.68
CA THR A 56 -2.19 26.35 -0.04
C THR A 56 -1.72 25.25 0.90
N LEU A 57 -1.84 23.98 0.48
CA LEU A 57 -1.41 22.85 1.28
C LEU A 57 0.14 22.77 1.31
N LEU A 58 0.71 22.82 2.52
CA LEU A 58 2.16 22.79 2.75
C LEU A 58 2.68 21.40 3.09
N SER A 59 1.83 20.56 3.69
CA SER A 59 2.19 19.20 4.08
C SER A 59 0.95 18.36 4.37
N CYS A 60 1.07 17.04 4.27
CA CYS A 60 0.05 16.10 4.67
C CYS A 60 0.63 14.78 5.20
N ALA A 61 -0.20 14.02 5.93
CA ALA A 61 0.04 12.62 6.29
C ALA A 61 -1.31 11.92 6.48
N ALA A 62 -1.41 10.68 6.02
CA ALA A 62 -2.59 9.85 6.21
C ALA A 62 -2.33 8.78 7.26
N ILE A 63 -3.34 8.49 8.07
CA ILE A 63 -3.42 7.30 8.91
C ILE A 63 -4.68 6.52 8.55
N ILE A 64 -4.50 5.22 8.33
CA ILE A 64 -5.52 4.28 7.88
C ILE A 64 -5.63 3.20 8.95
N PRO A 65 -6.57 3.33 9.90
CA PRO A 65 -6.87 2.27 10.84
C PRO A 65 -7.43 1.06 10.10
N TYR A 66 -6.98 -0.12 10.49
CA TYR A 66 -7.63 -1.36 10.08
C TYR A 66 -8.82 -1.64 10.99
N ASP A 67 -9.52 -2.76 10.77
CA ASP A 67 -10.71 -3.11 11.57
C ASP A 67 -10.33 -3.55 13.00
N ASP A 68 -9.05 -3.79 13.27
CA ASP A 68 -8.52 -4.23 14.57
C ASP A 68 -7.44 -3.28 15.15
N LYS A 69 -6.38 -3.83 15.75
CA LYS A 69 -5.33 -3.08 16.47
C LYS A 69 -4.12 -2.73 15.59
N LEU A 70 -4.28 -2.60 14.28
CA LEU A 70 -3.24 -2.13 13.36
C LEU A 70 -3.70 -0.86 12.63
N ALA A 71 -2.76 0.05 12.36
CA ALA A 71 -2.98 1.20 11.49
C ALA A 71 -1.76 1.42 10.60
N SER A 72 -1.98 1.80 9.34
CA SER A 72 -0.90 2.17 8.42
C SER A 72 -0.82 3.69 8.29
N ILE A 73 0.39 4.23 8.37
CA ILE A 73 0.69 5.62 8.01
C ILE A 73 1.35 5.66 6.64
N GLY A 74 0.87 6.57 5.79
CA GLY A 74 1.53 6.89 4.53
C GLY A 74 1.11 8.27 4.02
N MET A 75 1.40 8.55 2.75
CA MET A 75 1.24 9.89 2.15
C MET A 75 1.87 11.00 3.02
N VAL A 76 3.02 10.73 3.65
CA VAL A 76 3.73 11.71 4.48
C VAL A 76 4.54 12.62 3.59
N ILE A 77 4.01 13.81 3.31
CA ILE A 77 4.59 14.75 2.36
C ILE A 77 4.74 16.11 3.02
N VAL A 78 5.93 16.70 2.89
CA VAL A 78 6.17 18.12 3.21
C VAL A 78 6.69 18.77 1.95
N HIS A 79 6.00 19.81 1.49
CA HIS A 79 6.37 20.55 0.29
C HIS A 79 7.86 20.98 0.40
N PRO A 80 8.67 20.85 -0.66
CA PRO A 80 10.11 21.13 -0.58
C PRO A 80 10.46 22.50 0.01
N SER A 81 9.70 23.55 -0.32
CA SER A 81 9.89 24.91 0.22
C SER A 81 9.56 25.06 1.71
N SER A 82 8.91 24.05 2.31
CA SER A 82 8.41 24.06 3.69
C SER A 82 9.13 23.07 4.60
N GLN A 83 10.14 22.35 4.08
CA GLN A 83 10.94 21.41 4.86
C GLN A 83 11.79 22.11 5.93
N GLY A 84 12.17 21.38 6.99
CA GLY A 84 12.94 21.92 8.11
C GLY A 84 12.13 22.71 9.16
N ASN A 85 10.84 22.99 8.92
CA ASN A 85 9.96 23.73 9.84
C ASN A 85 9.22 22.83 10.85
N GLY A 86 9.56 21.54 10.93
CA GLY A 86 8.95 20.61 11.89
C GLY A 86 7.57 20.05 11.50
N PHE A 87 7.03 20.38 10.32
CA PHE A 87 5.70 19.89 9.88
C PHE A 87 5.57 18.36 9.88
N GLY A 88 6.58 17.64 9.38
CA GLY A 88 6.56 16.18 9.39
C GLY A 88 6.39 15.59 10.80
N ARG A 89 7.05 16.18 11.81
CA ARG A 89 6.93 15.75 13.21
C ARG A 89 5.52 16.01 13.77
N GLN A 90 4.93 17.16 13.45
CA GLN A 90 3.58 17.52 13.88
C GLN A 90 2.53 16.61 13.25
N LEU A 91 2.67 16.31 11.94
CA LEU A 91 1.82 15.38 11.22
C LEU A 91 1.86 13.97 11.81
N MET A 92 3.06 13.44 12.05
CA MET A 92 3.22 12.12 12.66
C MET A 92 2.63 12.07 14.07
N GLN A 93 2.82 13.12 14.88
CA GLN A 93 2.21 13.18 16.21
C GLN A 93 0.68 13.17 16.14
N ALA A 94 0.08 13.91 15.19
CA ALA A 94 -1.37 13.90 14.99
C ALA A 94 -1.87 12.52 14.56
N CYS A 95 -1.20 11.86 13.61
CA CYS A 95 -1.53 10.50 13.21
C CYS A 95 -1.46 9.54 14.41
N MET A 96 -0.34 9.52 15.14
CA MET A 96 -0.15 8.62 16.28
C MET A 96 -1.14 8.86 17.43
N THR A 97 -1.58 10.11 17.63
CA THR A 97 -2.54 10.46 18.69
C THR A 97 -4.00 10.20 18.28
N SER A 98 -4.26 10.00 16.98
CA SER A 98 -5.63 9.76 16.47
C SER A 98 -6.11 8.32 16.65
N VAL A 99 -5.22 7.39 17.01
CA VAL A 99 -5.53 5.98 17.28
C VAL A 99 -5.23 5.64 18.75
N SER A 100 -5.76 4.51 19.21
CA SER A 100 -5.49 4.02 20.57
C SER A 100 -3.99 3.75 20.78
N THR A 101 -3.50 3.91 22.00
CA THR A 101 -2.14 3.53 22.38
C THR A 101 -1.86 2.04 22.22
N ASP A 102 -2.92 1.21 22.21
CA ASP A 102 -2.84 -0.23 22.00
C ASP A 102 -2.82 -0.62 20.51
N THR A 103 -2.95 0.36 19.60
CA THR A 103 -2.90 0.14 18.15
C THR A 103 -1.44 0.16 17.70
N THR A 104 -0.98 -0.94 17.11
CA THR A 104 0.28 -0.98 16.36
C THR A 104 0.19 -0.02 15.19
N ILE A 105 1.20 0.82 15.02
CA ILE A 105 1.27 1.74 13.89
C ILE A 105 2.41 1.29 13.00
N MET A 106 2.12 0.99 11.73
CA MET A 106 3.11 0.63 10.74
C MET A 106 3.24 1.71 9.66
N LEU A 107 4.39 1.73 8.99
CA LEU A 107 4.61 2.50 7.77
C LEU A 107 5.68 1.84 6.91
N ILE A 108 5.70 2.18 5.62
CA ILE A 108 6.79 1.83 4.70
C ILE A 108 7.56 3.11 4.41
N ALA A 109 8.80 3.19 4.91
CA ALA A 109 9.54 4.44 4.93
C ALA A 109 10.23 4.71 3.58
N THR A 110 10.14 5.95 3.10
CA THR A 110 11.08 6.44 2.08
C THR A 110 12.42 6.78 2.71
N PRO A 111 13.52 6.84 1.93
CA PRO A 111 14.82 7.27 2.43
C PRO A 111 14.78 8.64 3.11
N GLU A 112 13.95 9.57 2.62
CA GLU A 112 13.78 10.91 3.14
C GLU A 112 13.02 10.92 4.48
N GLY A 113 12.03 10.04 4.63
CA GLY A 113 11.20 9.93 5.83
C GLY A 113 11.83 9.12 6.95
N GLU A 114 12.68 8.13 6.63
CA GLU A 114 13.26 7.20 7.61
C GLU A 114 13.93 7.88 8.83
N PRO A 115 14.72 8.97 8.69
CA PRO A 115 15.30 9.66 9.83
C PRO A 115 14.25 10.24 10.79
N LEU A 116 13.13 10.75 10.27
CA LEU A 116 12.03 11.26 11.09
C LEU A 116 11.41 10.12 11.91
N TYR A 117 11.14 8.98 11.29
CA TYR A 117 10.50 7.85 11.96
C TYR A 117 11.40 7.25 13.05
N LYS A 118 12.71 7.13 12.80
CA LYS A 118 13.69 6.72 13.83
C LYS A 118 13.70 7.68 15.03
N ASN A 119 13.64 8.99 14.79
CA ASN A 119 13.55 9.99 15.86
C ASN A 119 12.24 9.90 16.66
N LEU A 120 11.19 9.33 16.06
CA LEU A 120 9.92 9.00 16.70
C LEU A 120 9.89 7.58 17.29
N ARG A 121 11.05 6.91 17.36
CA ARG A 121 11.23 5.55 17.90
C ARG A 121 10.51 4.45 17.14
N PHE A 122 10.19 4.68 15.87
CA PHE A 122 9.80 3.58 14.99
C PHE A 122 10.99 2.64 14.79
N GLN A 123 10.72 1.34 14.76
CA GLN A 123 11.72 0.29 14.57
C GLN A 123 11.48 -0.45 13.27
N THR A 124 12.54 -0.72 12.52
CA THR A 124 12.46 -1.56 11.33
C THR A 124 12.22 -3.01 11.72
N VAL A 125 11.16 -3.61 11.19
CA VAL A 125 10.77 -5.01 11.47
C VAL A 125 10.72 -5.89 10.24
N ASP A 126 10.62 -5.29 9.06
CA ASP A 126 10.56 -5.99 7.79
C ASP A 126 10.98 -5.02 6.65
N ARG A 127 10.94 -5.47 5.40
CA ARG A 127 11.17 -4.65 4.21
C ARG A 127 10.29 -5.12 3.05
N ILE A 128 9.96 -4.18 2.18
CA ILE A 128 9.23 -4.45 0.94
C ILE A 128 10.15 -4.17 -0.24
N ARG A 129 10.16 -5.03 -1.25
CA ARG A 129 10.83 -4.81 -2.53
C ARG A 129 9.84 -4.31 -3.57
N LYS A 130 10.11 -3.14 -4.13
CA LYS A 130 9.31 -2.59 -5.23
C LYS A 130 9.93 -3.02 -6.55
N PHE A 131 9.13 -3.68 -7.38
CA PHE A 131 9.48 -4.13 -8.71
C PHE A 131 8.68 -3.40 -9.77
N ILE A 132 9.33 -3.01 -10.87
CA ILE A 132 8.68 -2.41 -12.04
C ILE A 132 9.11 -3.16 -13.30
N ALA A 133 8.14 -3.53 -14.13
CA ALA A 133 8.34 -3.94 -15.51
C ALA A 133 7.88 -2.80 -16.44
N GLU A 134 8.79 -2.23 -17.23
CA GLU A 134 8.47 -1.14 -18.17
C GLU A 134 7.61 -1.63 -19.35
N ARG A 135 7.86 -2.87 -19.79
CA ARG A 135 7.06 -3.57 -20.78
C ARG A 135 6.93 -5.02 -20.32
N PHE A 136 5.84 -5.32 -19.64
CA PHE A 136 5.56 -6.69 -19.22
C PHE A 136 4.97 -7.47 -20.39
N VAL A 137 5.62 -8.57 -20.78
CA VAL A 137 5.05 -9.56 -21.70
C VAL A 137 4.81 -10.82 -20.86
N PRO A 138 3.59 -11.03 -20.37
CA PRO A 138 3.28 -12.18 -19.53
C PRO A 138 3.57 -13.47 -20.30
N VAL A 139 4.55 -14.24 -19.82
CA VAL A 139 4.74 -15.62 -20.26
C VAL A 139 3.80 -16.45 -19.40
N ALA A 140 2.93 -17.25 -20.03
CA ALA A 140 2.10 -18.18 -19.28
C ALA A 140 3.03 -19.07 -18.44
N PRO A 141 2.81 -19.16 -17.11
CA PRO A 141 3.56 -20.11 -16.30
C PRO A 141 3.42 -21.50 -16.91
N LEU A 142 4.44 -22.34 -16.73
CA LEU A 142 4.36 -23.74 -17.14
C LEU A 142 3.08 -24.34 -16.54
N GLN A 143 2.30 -25.05 -17.35
CA GLN A 143 1.13 -25.75 -16.84
C GLN A 143 1.56 -26.59 -15.64
N ASN A 144 0.87 -26.42 -14.51
CA ASN A 144 1.03 -27.32 -13.38
C ASN A 144 0.97 -28.76 -13.91
N GLU A 145 2.04 -29.53 -13.72
CA GLU A 145 1.99 -30.97 -13.99
C GLU A 145 0.86 -31.62 -13.15
N THR A 146 0.41 -30.94 -12.09
CA THR A 146 -0.78 -31.17 -11.26
C THR A 146 -1.96 -30.26 -11.62
N ASN A 147 -2.37 -30.21 -12.90
CA ASN A 147 -3.40 -29.34 -13.53
C ASN A 147 -4.80 -29.25 -12.84
N ASP A 148 -4.95 -29.82 -11.65
CA ASP A 148 -6.19 -29.98 -10.89
C ASP A 148 -6.13 -29.42 -9.44
N GLU A 149 -5.06 -28.76 -8.97
CA GLU A 149 -5.02 -28.27 -7.56
C GLU A 149 -5.93 -27.06 -7.32
N PHE A 150 -5.96 -26.11 -8.25
CA PHE A 150 -6.79 -24.91 -8.16
C PHE A 150 -7.20 -24.38 -9.54
N VAL A 151 -8.26 -23.57 -9.57
CA VAL A 151 -8.73 -22.82 -10.74
C VAL A 151 -8.81 -21.34 -10.38
N ILE A 152 -8.24 -20.49 -11.23
CA ILE A 152 -8.36 -19.04 -11.10
C ILE A 152 -9.52 -18.54 -11.95
N MET A 153 -10.38 -17.72 -11.34
CA MET A 153 -11.56 -17.15 -12.00
C MET A 153 -11.82 -15.73 -11.50
N PRO A 154 -12.61 -14.93 -12.26
CA PRO A 154 -13.08 -13.64 -11.78
C PRO A 154 -13.78 -13.76 -10.42
N MET A 155 -13.48 -12.84 -9.52
CA MET A 155 -14.12 -12.74 -8.22
C MET A 155 -15.57 -12.27 -8.36
N GLU A 156 -16.49 -12.91 -7.66
CA GLU A 156 -17.88 -12.46 -7.53
C GLU A 156 -18.10 -11.74 -6.19
N LEU A 157 -19.16 -10.93 -6.07
CA LEU A 157 -19.47 -10.22 -4.83
C LEU A 157 -19.70 -11.18 -3.64
N GLY A 158 -20.22 -12.38 -3.89
CA GLY A 158 -20.42 -13.40 -2.87
C GLY A 158 -19.11 -14.00 -2.32
N ASP A 159 -18.00 -13.85 -3.03
CA ASP A 159 -16.69 -14.33 -2.62
C ASP A 159 -16.02 -13.39 -1.59
N PHE A 160 -16.48 -12.13 -1.48
CA PHE A 160 -15.83 -11.09 -0.68
C PHE A 160 -15.61 -11.45 0.79
N PRO A 161 -16.58 -12.04 1.53
CA PRO A 161 -16.35 -12.45 2.91
C PRO A 161 -15.17 -13.42 3.06
N SER A 162 -15.05 -14.40 2.16
CA SER A 162 -13.96 -15.38 2.16
C SER A 162 -12.61 -14.74 1.83
N VAL A 163 -12.59 -13.76 0.92
CA VAL A 163 -11.38 -12.98 0.60
C VAL A 163 -10.89 -12.19 1.82
N VAL A 164 -11.80 -11.58 2.58
CA VAL A 164 -11.45 -10.86 3.81
C VAL A 164 -10.86 -11.79 4.86
N GLU A 165 -11.42 -12.99 5.06
CA GLU A 165 -10.85 -13.96 6.00
C GLU A 165 -9.48 -14.47 5.54
N LEU A 166 -9.30 -14.68 4.23
CA LEU A 166 -8.04 -15.12 3.66
C LEU A 166 -6.94 -14.05 3.80
N ASP A 167 -7.25 -12.78 3.52
CA ASP A 167 -6.32 -11.66 3.75
C ASP A 167 -5.97 -11.50 5.24
N ASN A 168 -6.98 -11.57 6.12
CA ASN A 168 -6.77 -11.51 7.56
C ASN A 168 -5.83 -12.64 8.04
N ALA A 169 -6.00 -13.86 7.53
CA ALA A 169 -5.10 -14.98 7.86
C ALA A 169 -3.68 -14.79 7.32
N ALA A 170 -3.52 -14.16 6.14
CA ALA A 170 -2.23 -13.91 5.54
C ALA A 170 -1.45 -12.78 6.24
N LEU A 171 -2.14 -11.68 6.57
CA LEU A 171 -1.56 -10.48 7.17
C LEU A 171 -1.51 -10.53 8.70
N GLY A 172 -2.40 -11.30 9.33
CA GLY A 172 -2.62 -11.35 10.77
C GLY A 172 -3.45 -10.19 11.32
N SER A 173 -4.12 -9.44 10.45
CA SER A 173 -4.94 -8.29 10.82
C SER A 173 -6.01 -8.02 9.76
N ARG A 174 -7.22 -7.67 10.21
CA ARG A 174 -8.41 -7.54 9.35
C ARG A 174 -8.55 -6.11 8.82
N ARG A 175 -8.67 -5.95 7.49
CA ARG A 175 -8.75 -4.65 6.80
C ARG A 175 -9.84 -4.61 5.72
N SER A 176 -11.07 -4.99 6.07
CA SER A 176 -12.17 -5.15 5.09
C SER A 176 -12.51 -3.86 4.36
N HIS A 177 -12.44 -2.70 5.03
CA HIS A 177 -12.72 -1.40 4.40
C HIS A 177 -11.73 -1.07 3.27
N PHE A 178 -10.45 -1.38 3.47
CA PHE A 178 -9.43 -1.27 2.43
C PHE A 178 -9.74 -2.23 1.28
N LEU A 179 -9.97 -3.51 1.56
CA LEU A 179 -10.23 -4.51 0.52
C LEU A 179 -11.48 -4.18 -0.30
N GLU A 180 -12.55 -3.72 0.34
CA GLU A 180 -13.78 -3.33 -0.35
C GLU A 180 -13.51 -2.17 -1.32
N THR A 181 -12.84 -1.12 -0.84
CA THR A 181 -12.54 0.04 -1.67
C THR A 181 -11.58 -0.32 -2.79
N ARG A 182 -10.57 -1.15 -2.51
CA ARG A 182 -9.61 -1.63 -3.52
C ARG A 182 -10.29 -2.48 -4.58
N MET A 183 -11.23 -3.36 -4.20
CA MET A 183 -12.04 -4.15 -5.12
C MET A 183 -12.87 -3.25 -6.06
N ARG A 184 -13.39 -2.12 -5.56
CA ARG A 184 -14.12 -1.14 -6.39
C ARG A 184 -13.22 -0.37 -7.36
N GLN A 185 -11.97 -0.11 -6.98
CA GLN A 185 -10.97 0.53 -7.85
C GLN A 185 -10.37 -0.42 -8.89
N ALA A 186 -10.40 -1.73 -8.62
CA ALA A 186 -9.69 -2.71 -9.41
C ALA A 186 -10.27 -2.87 -10.83
N THR A 187 -9.37 -2.92 -11.80
CA THR A 187 -9.70 -3.31 -13.18
C THR A 187 -9.94 -4.82 -13.28
N THR A 188 -9.27 -5.59 -12.42
CA THR A 188 -9.40 -7.04 -12.34
C THR A 188 -9.36 -7.51 -10.89
N CYS A 189 -10.34 -8.31 -10.49
CA CYS A 189 -10.33 -9.05 -9.22
C CYS A 189 -10.43 -10.55 -9.51
N LEU A 190 -9.52 -11.35 -8.97
CA LEU A 190 -9.46 -12.79 -9.18
C LEU A 190 -9.48 -13.54 -7.85
N VAL A 191 -10.05 -14.74 -7.87
CA VAL A 191 -9.94 -15.74 -6.80
C VAL A 191 -9.42 -17.05 -7.36
N ALA A 192 -8.60 -17.74 -6.57
CA ALA A 192 -8.19 -19.12 -6.81
C ALA A 192 -9.02 -20.05 -5.92
N LYS A 193 -9.73 -21.01 -6.52
CA LYS A 193 -10.55 -22.00 -5.82
C LYS A 193 -9.95 -23.38 -5.96
N ASN A 194 -9.89 -24.13 -4.86
CA ASN A 194 -9.48 -25.54 -4.90
C ASN A 194 -10.62 -26.45 -5.41
N ARG A 195 -10.35 -27.77 -5.52
CA ARG A 195 -11.35 -28.77 -5.96
C ARG A 195 -12.64 -28.81 -5.14
N SER A 196 -12.58 -28.37 -3.87
CA SER A 196 -13.76 -28.32 -2.99
C SER A 196 -14.55 -27.02 -3.16
N GLY A 197 -14.11 -26.10 -4.01
CA GLY A 197 -14.71 -24.78 -4.22
C GLY A 197 -14.29 -23.72 -3.20
N ASN A 198 -13.36 -24.05 -2.28
CA ASN A 198 -12.89 -23.08 -1.28
C ASN A 198 -11.90 -22.10 -1.91
N ILE A 199 -12.04 -20.82 -1.56
CA ILE A 199 -11.09 -19.78 -1.97
C ILE A 199 -9.81 -19.93 -1.15
N ILE A 200 -8.69 -20.12 -1.85
CA ILE A 200 -7.36 -20.34 -1.28
C ILE A 200 -6.32 -19.33 -1.80
N GLY A 201 -6.72 -18.47 -2.73
CA GLY A 201 -5.92 -17.35 -3.19
C GLY A 201 -6.80 -16.26 -3.76
N TYR A 202 -6.28 -15.04 -3.80
CA TYR A 202 -6.91 -13.94 -4.52
C TYR A 202 -5.86 -12.93 -4.95
N GLY A 203 -6.21 -12.12 -5.94
CA GLY A 203 -5.37 -11.03 -6.39
C GLY A 203 -6.18 -9.92 -7.04
N PHE A 204 -5.78 -8.67 -6.81
CA PHE A 204 -6.37 -7.49 -7.44
C PHE A 204 -5.35 -6.77 -8.32
N ALA A 205 -5.83 -6.10 -9.37
CA ALA A 205 -5.04 -5.16 -10.14
C ALA A 205 -5.77 -3.82 -10.25
N VAL A 206 -5.08 -2.73 -9.92
CA VAL A 206 -5.62 -1.36 -10.00
C VAL A 206 -4.78 -0.55 -10.97
N GLN A 207 -5.43 0.08 -11.95
CA GLN A 207 -4.76 0.98 -12.89
C GLN A 207 -4.59 2.35 -12.23
N GLY A 208 -3.34 2.70 -11.90
CA GLY A 208 -2.98 4.08 -11.52
C GLY A 208 -2.61 4.94 -12.73
N PRO A 209 -2.16 6.19 -12.52
CA PRO A 209 -1.81 7.09 -13.62
C PRO A 209 -0.67 6.60 -14.50
N VAL A 210 0.29 5.92 -13.88
CA VAL A 210 1.54 5.49 -14.54
C VAL A 210 1.67 3.98 -14.63
N ASN A 211 1.24 3.25 -13.60
CA ASN A 211 1.47 1.81 -13.48
C ASN A 211 0.14 1.07 -13.25
N LEU A 212 0.01 -0.12 -13.84
CA LEU A 212 -0.90 -1.12 -13.30
C LEU A 212 -0.26 -1.68 -12.02
N ILE A 213 -0.91 -1.48 -10.88
CA ILE A 213 -0.47 -2.01 -9.59
C ILE A 213 -1.08 -3.40 -9.43
N ALA A 214 -0.24 -4.45 -9.48
CA ALA A 214 -0.65 -5.83 -9.25
C ALA A 214 -0.51 -6.15 -7.76
N GLY A 215 -1.60 -6.00 -7.02
CA GLY A 215 -1.63 -6.19 -5.58
C GLY A 215 -2.93 -5.67 -4.93
N PRO A 216 -3.35 -6.25 -3.78
CA PRO A 216 -2.65 -7.31 -3.06
C PRO A 216 -2.75 -8.67 -3.76
N ILE A 217 -1.82 -9.58 -3.45
CA ILE A 217 -1.84 -10.99 -3.87
C ILE A 217 -1.64 -11.86 -2.62
N VAL A 218 -2.62 -12.74 -2.36
CA VAL A 218 -2.53 -13.79 -1.34
C VAL A 218 -2.70 -15.14 -2.03
N ALA A 219 -1.81 -16.08 -1.73
CA ALA A 219 -1.79 -17.40 -2.35
C ALA A 219 -1.12 -18.42 -1.43
N GLU A 220 -1.54 -19.70 -1.51
CA GLU A 220 -0.96 -20.77 -0.67
C GLU A 220 0.50 -21.10 -1.02
N ASN A 221 0.93 -20.82 -2.26
CA ASN A 221 2.28 -21.10 -2.74
C ASN A 221 2.70 -20.13 -3.86
N ASP A 222 3.98 -20.19 -4.21
CA ASP A 222 4.63 -19.39 -5.25
C ASP A 222 3.99 -19.60 -6.62
N ILE A 223 3.77 -20.85 -7.02
CA ILE A 223 3.13 -21.21 -8.29
C ILE A 223 1.78 -20.47 -8.44
N MET A 224 0.93 -20.50 -7.42
CA MET A 224 -0.36 -19.82 -7.46
C MET A 224 -0.21 -18.29 -7.52
N ALA A 225 0.76 -17.71 -6.81
CA ALA A 225 1.07 -16.29 -6.89
C ALA A 225 1.52 -15.88 -8.31
N GLU A 226 2.36 -16.69 -8.96
CA GLU A 226 2.81 -16.50 -10.35
C GLU A 226 1.63 -16.55 -11.34
N HIS A 227 0.74 -17.53 -11.19
CA HIS A 227 -0.46 -17.65 -12.01
C HIS A 227 -1.45 -16.50 -11.79
N LEU A 228 -1.64 -16.05 -10.55
CA LEU A 228 -2.47 -14.87 -10.24
C LEU A 228 -1.87 -13.62 -10.89
N LEU A 229 -0.56 -13.37 -10.75
CA LEU A 229 0.11 -12.24 -11.39
C LEU A 229 -0.04 -12.29 -12.91
N TYR A 230 0.18 -13.44 -13.54
CA TYR A 230 -0.04 -13.62 -14.97
C TYR A 230 -1.47 -13.25 -15.36
N MET A 231 -2.49 -13.81 -14.70
CA MET A 231 -3.89 -13.58 -15.04
C MET A 231 -4.33 -12.13 -14.80
N LEU A 232 -3.78 -11.47 -13.78
CA LEU A 232 -4.03 -10.04 -13.48
C LEU A 232 -3.49 -9.10 -14.57
N THR A 233 -2.47 -9.54 -15.31
CA THR A 233 -1.68 -8.68 -16.21
C THR A 233 -1.71 -9.13 -17.67
N GLN A 234 -2.31 -10.29 -17.98
CA GLN A 234 -2.30 -10.94 -19.32
C GLN A 234 -2.82 -10.07 -20.47
N HIS A 235 -3.62 -9.05 -20.18
CA HIS A 235 -4.18 -8.13 -21.17
C HIS A 235 -3.60 -6.71 -21.08
N HIS A 236 -2.60 -6.49 -20.23
CA HIS A 236 -1.95 -5.19 -20.05
C HIS A 236 -0.64 -5.11 -20.83
N THR A 237 -0.42 -3.98 -21.50
CA THR A 237 0.78 -3.75 -22.33
C THR A 237 1.66 -2.61 -21.84
N GLY A 238 1.24 -1.93 -20.77
CA GLY A 238 1.97 -0.82 -20.15
C GLY A 238 2.89 -1.25 -19.00
N ARG A 239 3.26 -0.27 -18.16
CA ARG A 239 4.09 -0.50 -16.97
C ARG A 239 3.30 -1.27 -15.91
N VAL A 240 3.95 -2.26 -15.29
CA VAL A 240 3.41 -3.01 -14.15
C VAL A 240 4.29 -2.76 -12.94
N ARG A 241 3.66 -2.46 -11.81
CA ARG A 241 4.30 -2.34 -10.50
C ARG A 241 3.77 -3.44 -9.58
N ILE A 242 4.68 -4.07 -8.85
CA ILE A 242 4.36 -4.99 -7.77
C ILE A 242 5.31 -4.75 -6.60
N ASP A 243 4.77 -4.76 -5.39
CA ASP A 243 5.50 -4.50 -4.16
C ASP A 243 5.42 -5.76 -3.30
N VAL A 244 6.57 -6.42 -3.06
CA VAL A 244 6.65 -7.79 -2.54
C VAL A 244 7.37 -7.82 -1.18
N PRO A 245 6.83 -8.54 -0.17
CA PRO A 245 7.53 -8.76 1.10
C PRO A 245 8.86 -9.50 0.97
N ASP A 246 9.84 -9.18 1.82
CA ASP A 246 11.20 -9.74 1.75
C ASP A 246 11.26 -11.27 1.89
N GLU A 247 10.29 -11.87 2.57
CA GLU A 247 10.19 -13.32 2.77
C GLU A 247 9.96 -14.12 1.48
N GLN A 248 9.47 -13.48 0.41
CA GLN A 248 9.06 -14.16 -0.84
C GLN A 248 10.20 -14.29 -1.86
N ALA A 249 11.33 -14.86 -1.44
CA ALA A 249 12.56 -14.94 -2.24
C ALA A 249 12.37 -15.61 -3.61
N ALA A 250 11.61 -16.70 -3.69
CA ALA A 250 11.34 -17.39 -4.96
C ALA A 250 10.58 -16.49 -5.95
N PHE A 251 9.60 -15.73 -5.45
CA PHE A 251 8.80 -14.83 -6.27
C PHE A 251 9.63 -13.63 -6.76
N HIS A 252 10.59 -13.12 -5.99
CA HIS A 252 11.54 -12.13 -6.47
C HIS A 252 12.31 -12.62 -7.70
N THR A 253 12.85 -13.84 -7.64
CA THR A 253 13.57 -14.46 -8.76
C THR A 253 12.67 -14.66 -9.98
N TYR A 254 11.42 -15.07 -9.78
CA TYR A 254 10.43 -15.14 -10.86
C TYR A 254 10.20 -13.78 -11.52
N LEU A 255 10.00 -12.71 -10.73
CA LEU A 255 9.77 -11.36 -11.25
C LEU A 255 10.95 -10.88 -12.10
N GLU A 256 12.18 -11.06 -11.61
CA GLU A 256 13.40 -10.66 -12.34
C GLU A 256 13.56 -11.42 -13.66
N HIS A 257 13.30 -12.73 -13.68
CA HIS A 257 13.32 -13.51 -14.91
C HIS A 257 12.24 -13.09 -15.92
N ASN A 258 11.14 -12.49 -15.45
CA ASN A 258 10.03 -12.03 -16.27
C ASN A 258 10.07 -10.52 -16.55
N GLY A 259 11.25 -9.89 -16.45
CA GLY A 259 11.49 -8.53 -16.93
C GLY A 259 11.11 -7.43 -15.94
N PHE A 260 10.82 -7.78 -14.68
CA PHE A 260 10.77 -6.79 -13.62
C PHE A 260 12.18 -6.41 -13.14
N THR A 261 12.32 -5.18 -12.69
CA THR A 261 13.54 -4.68 -12.04
C THR A 261 13.19 -4.18 -10.65
N GLN A 262 14.01 -4.51 -9.66
CA GLN A 262 13.87 -3.95 -8.32
C GLN A 262 14.30 -2.47 -8.34
N VAL A 263 13.37 -1.56 -8.03
CA VAL A 263 13.62 -0.10 -8.03
C VAL A 263 13.76 0.49 -6.63
N SER A 264 13.24 -0.18 -5.60
CA SER A 264 13.48 0.21 -4.21
C SER A 264 13.27 -0.95 -3.24
N HIS A 265 13.80 -0.79 -2.02
CA HIS A 265 13.70 -1.75 -0.93
C HIS A 265 13.42 -1.03 0.40
N PRO A 266 12.29 -0.32 0.56
CA PRO A 266 12.01 0.45 1.77
C PRO A 266 11.83 -0.42 3.03
N PRO A 267 12.26 0.06 4.22
CA PRO A 267 11.96 -0.62 5.47
C PRO A 267 10.49 -0.45 5.86
N VAL A 268 9.90 -1.54 6.33
CA VAL A 268 8.65 -1.52 7.09
C VAL A 268 9.02 -1.23 8.54
N MET A 269 8.44 -0.16 9.09
CA MET A 269 8.71 0.26 10.45
C MET A 269 7.45 0.28 11.29
N VAL A 270 7.57 -0.05 12.58
CA VAL A 270 6.45 -0.05 13.53
C VAL A 270 6.71 0.81 14.75
N ALA A 271 5.63 1.30 15.36
CA ALA A 271 5.58 1.91 16.68
C ALA A 271 4.50 1.23 17.53
N ASN A 272 4.57 1.47 18.84
CA ASN A 272 3.74 0.85 19.90
C ASN A 272 3.96 -0.66 20.13
N THR A 273 4.78 -1.30 19.30
CA THR A 273 5.21 -2.70 19.41
C THR A 273 6.58 -2.87 18.74
N ASP A 274 7.20 -4.03 18.92
CA ASP A 274 8.49 -4.41 18.31
C ASP A 274 8.32 -5.42 17.15
N SER A 275 7.09 -5.78 16.79
CA SER A 275 6.82 -6.72 15.69
C SER A 275 5.47 -6.49 15.02
N LEU A 276 5.37 -6.79 13.72
CA LEU A 276 4.08 -6.93 13.03
C LEU A 276 3.34 -8.21 13.48
N PRO A 277 2.02 -8.30 13.21
CA PRO A 277 1.31 -9.57 13.32
C PRO A 277 2.00 -10.67 12.52
N ARG A 278 1.94 -11.90 13.02
CA ARG A 278 2.58 -13.04 12.38
C ARG A 278 1.90 -13.34 11.05
N ARG A 279 2.67 -13.27 9.96
CA ARG A 279 2.22 -13.69 8.63
C ARG A 279 2.30 -15.20 8.46
N ALA A 280 1.41 -15.73 7.62
CA ALA A 280 1.36 -17.16 7.30
C ALA A 280 2.29 -17.57 6.14
N GLY A 281 3.09 -16.65 5.61
CA GLY A 281 3.92 -16.87 4.40
C GLY A 281 3.13 -16.87 3.10
N THR A 282 1.84 -16.55 3.14
CA THR A 282 0.92 -16.56 1.99
C THR A 282 0.65 -15.16 1.41
N TYR A 283 1.30 -14.11 1.93
CA TYR A 283 1.17 -12.74 1.45
C TYR A 283 2.29 -12.44 0.44
N TRP A 284 1.95 -12.36 -0.85
CA TRP A 284 2.91 -12.30 -1.95
C TRP A 284 3.07 -10.91 -2.55
N ALA A 285 2.08 -10.05 -2.42
CA ALA A 285 2.18 -8.66 -2.85
C ALA A 285 1.26 -7.75 -2.03
N ILE A 286 1.73 -6.55 -1.73
CA ILE A 286 0.94 -5.53 -1.04
C ILE A 286 0.09 -4.73 -2.02
N GLY A 287 -1.03 -4.17 -1.55
CA GLY A 287 -1.91 -3.37 -2.40
C GLY A 287 -1.34 -2.02 -2.81
N ALA A 288 -0.70 -1.33 -1.86
CA ALA A 288 0.15 -0.18 -2.05
C ALA A 288 0.86 0.13 -0.73
N GLN A 289 1.98 0.86 -0.77
CA GLN A 289 2.80 1.15 0.41
C GLN A 289 2.05 1.92 1.51
N ILE A 290 1.07 2.75 1.14
CA ILE A 290 0.25 3.48 2.10
C ILE A 290 -0.70 2.57 2.90
N TYR A 291 -1.10 1.43 2.34
CA TYR A 291 -2.06 0.52 2.95
C TYR A 291 -1.41 -0.63 3.71
N GLY A 292 -0.09 -0.72 3.74
CA GLY A 292 0.65 -1.80 4.40
C GLY A 292 0.86 -3.06 3.57
#